data_AF-A0A660LYA9-F1
#
_entry.id   AF-A0A660LYA9-F1
#
_cell.length_a   1.000
_cell.length_b   1.000
_cell.length_c   1.000
_cell.angle_alpha   90.00
_cell.angle_beta   90.00
_cell.angle_gamma   90.00
#
_symmetry.space_group_name_H-M   'P 1'
#
loop_
_entity.id
_entity.type
_entity.pdbx_description
1 polymer ?
#
loop_
_entity_poly.entity_id
_entity_poly.type
_entity_poly.pdbx_seq_one_letter_code
_entity_poly.pdbx_strand_id
1 'polypeptide(L)'
;VGDYTITYPSILRANGQSGTYSPLAVVEANNSLYYPTGRTFKTTGSKAQLINILVTNNITDTIQPDCDKLNLSALSRAVGLDLDGRIAWCLPVGADKNNEIWIYDYSRNGAWTLRWTISADFMWKYEDSSGATHWCIVSKNRILEFNKSALDDDGTPFRTRLSLPGVTFDDSALQMASIDMVRWLLLRPLGEISVNIYGIGEDNEETALLTTRKITPAISATGWDDTEWSTMEWDYPLKASTSRAKGQLPSNEEVGEILSQLQVEFSTDSRASYALNSVFITGKVIPGLYQGDD
;
A
#
# COMPACT_ATOMS: atom_id res chain seq x y z
N VAL A 1 51.10 -34.45 -53.50
CA VAL A 1 50.96 -33.38 -52.48
C VAL A 1 49.49 -33.05 -52.43
N GLY A 2 48.81 -33.37 -51.33
CA GLY A 2 47.35 -33.27 -51.22
C GLY A 2 46.91 -31.92 -50.70
N ASP A 3 45.85 -31.37 -51.28
CA ASP A 3 45.31 -30.06 -50.94
C ASP A 3 44.68 -30.09 -49.54
N TYR A 4 45.28 -29.34 -48.60
CA TYR A 4 44.69 -29.08 -47.30
C TYR A 4 43.84 -27.80 -47.37
N THR A 5 42.52 -27.95 -47.27
CA THR A 5 41.62 -26.81 -47.14
C THR A 5 41.66 -26.28 -45.71
N ILE A 6 42.26 -25.10 -45.52
CA ILE A 6 42.22 -24.37 -44.24
C ILE A 6 40.92 -23.54 -44.23
N THR A 7 39.97 -23.93 -43.38
CA THR A 7 38.73 -23.18 -43.18
C THR A 7 38.94 -22.10 -42.12
N TYR A 8 38.82 -20.83 -42.50
CA TYR A 8 38.78 -19.71 -41.55
C TYR A 8 37.35 -19.57 -41.00
N PRO A 9 37.12 -19.67 -39.69
CA PRO A 9 35.80 -19.43 -39.13
C PRO A 9 35.41 -17.96 -39.32
N SER A 10 34.25 -17.74 -39.94
CA SER A 10 33.61 -16.43 -40.02
C SER A 10 33.18 -15.99 -38.62
N ILE A 11 33.74 -14.87 -38.14
CA ILE A 11 33.29 -14.24 -36.90
C ILE A 11 32.01 -13.46 -37.22
N LEU A 12 30.86 -14.09 -36.98
CA LEU A 12 29.58 -13.38 -36.96
C LEU A 12 29.47 -12.59 -35.66
N ARG A 13 29.20 -11.28 -35.75
CA ARG A 13 28.88 -10.47 -34.57
C ARG A 13 27.61 -11.03 -33.94
N ALA A 14 27.64 -11.32 -32.65
CA ALA A 14 26.43 -11.64 -31.90
C ALA A 14 25.49 -10.43 -31.95
N ASN A 15 24.31 -10.61 -32.56
CA ASN A 15 23.26 -9.59 -32.51
C ASN A 15 22.68 -9.53 -31.10
N GLY A 16 22.61 -8.34 -30.51
CA GLY A 16 21.91 -8.10 -29.24
C GLY A 16 22.74 -8.33 -27.97
N GLN A 17 24.01 -7.90 -27.91
CA GLN A 17 24.78 -7.87 -26.66
C GLN A 17 24.16 -6.89 -25.65
N SER A 18 23.23 -7.37 -24.84
CA SER A 18 22.73 -6.67 -23.66
C SER A 18 22.50 -7.70 -22.57
N GLY A 19 23.52 -7.88 -21.73
CA GLY A 19 23.46 -8.76 -20.58
C GLY A 19 22.82 -8.07 -19.37
N THR A 20 22.30 -8.86 -18.44
CA THR A 20 21.90 -8.35 -17.13
C THR A 20 23.12 -8.04 -16.26
N TYR A 21 23.00 -7.04 -15.39
CA TYR A 21 23.99 -6.80 -14.33
C TYR A 21 23.69 -7.61 -13.07
N SER A 22 22.46 -8.09 -12.91
CA SER A 22 22.04 -8.96 -11.79
C SER A 22 21.37 -10.23 -12.31
N PRO A 23 21.90 -11.42 -12.00
CA PRO A 23 21.25 -12.68 -12.37
C PRO A 23 19.91 -12.86 -11.65
N LEU A 24 19.76 -12.34 -10.43
CA LEU A 24 18.52 -12.44 -9.65
C LEU A 24 17.42 -11.47 -10.13
N ALA A 25 17.77 -10.50 -10.98
CA ALA A 25 16.80 -9.58 -11.57
C ALA A 25 16.26 -10.05 -12.93
N VAL A 26 16.70 -11.21 -13.42
CA VAL A 26 16.15 -11.81 -14.64
C VAL A 26 14.89 -12.57 -14.29
N VAL A 27 13.79 -12.22 -14.92
CA VAL A 27 12.47 -12.83 -14.67
C VAL A 27 11.95 -13.42 -15.97
N GLU A 28 11.60 -14.70 -15.95
CA GLU A 28 10.87 -15.35 -17.03
C GLU A 28 9.37 -15.15 -16.82
N ALA A 29 8.73 -14.50 -17.79
CA ALA A 29 7.28 -14.31 -17.79
C ALA A 29 6.79 -14.22 -19.24
N ASN A 30 5.54 -14.62 -19.53
CA ASN A 30 4.96 -14.49 -20.87
C ASN A 30 5.88 -14.97 -22.03
N ASN A 31 6.51 -16.14 -21.85
CA ASN A 31 7.45 -16.75 -22.81
C ASN A 31 8.63 -15.85 -23.19
N SER A 32 9.01 -14.94 -22.30
CA SER A 32 10.00 -13.89 -22.52
C SER A 32 10.85 -13.71 -21.26
N LEU A 33 12.12 -13.36 -21.41
CA LEU A 33 12.99 -12.93 -20.32
C LEU A 33 12.92 -11.42 -20.19
N TYR A 34 12.69 -10.93 -18.98
CA TYR A 34 12.71 -9.52 -18.64
C TYR A 34 13.86 -9.25 -17.67
N TYR A 35 14.64 -8.20 -17.91
CA TYR A 35 15.80 -7.91 -17.07
C TYR A 35 16.26 -6.45 -17.17
N PRO A 36 16.84 -5.90 -16.08
CA PRO A 36 17.56 -4.65 -16.13
C PRO A 36 18.94 -4.83 -16.76
N THR A 37 19.36 -3.86 -17.58
CA THR A 37 20.70 -3.74 -18.15
C THR A 37 21.11 -2.28 -18.21
N GLY A 38 22.10 -1.91 -17.40
CA GLY A 38 22.50 -0.52 -17.24
C GLY A 38 21.33 0.32 -16.72
N ARG A 39 21.02 1.41 -17.42
CA ARG A 39 19.88 2.30 -17.14
C ARG A 39 18.64 1.97 -17.99
N THR A 40 18.52 0.73 -18.42
CA THR A 40 17.41 0.29 -19.27
C THR A 40 16.86 -1.04 -18.80
N PHE A 41 15.59 -1.28 -19.03
CA PHE A 41 14.91 -2.56 -18.90
C PHE A 41 14.65 -3.12 -20.28
N LYS A 42 14.92 -4.41 -20.45
CA LYS A 42 14.77 -5.10 -21.72
C LYS A 42 13.96 -6.36 -21.56
N THR A 43 13.32 -6.75 -22.66
CA THR A 43 12.60 -8.02 -22.80
C THR A 43 13.08 -8.77 -24.04
N THR A 44 13.14 -10.10 -23.97
CA THR A 44 13.36 -10.94 -25.15
C THR A 44 12.02 -11.33 -25.76
N GLY A 45 11.86 -11.19 -27.06
CA GLY A 45 10.70 -11.73 -27.77
C GLY A 45 11.10 -12.36 -29.09
N SER A 46 10.17 -13.11 -29.69
CA SER A 46 10.27 -13.52 -31.09
C SER A 46 9.63 -12.45 -31.98
N LYS A 47 10.34 -12.03 -33.05
CA LYS A 47 9.72 -11.22 -34.10
C LYS A 47 9.07 -12.16 -35.11
N ALA A 48 7.82 -11.88 -35.49
CA ALA A 48 6.97 -12.73 -36.33
C ALA A 48 7.53 -13.11 -37.72
N GLN A 49 8.71 -12.61 -38.10
CA GLN A 49 9.36 -12.88 -39.39
C GLN A 49 10.78 -13.45 -39.28
N LEU A 50 11.31 -13.65 -38.06
CA LEU A 50 12.64 -14.22 -37.84
C LEU A 50 12.52 -15.54 -37.05
N ILE A 51 12.54 -16.66 -37.77
CA ILE A 51 12.53 -17.99 -37.15
C ILE A 51 13.86 -18.20 -36.40
N ASN A 52 13.77 -18.65 -35.14
CA ASN A 52 14.90 -19.01 -34.29
C ASN A 52 15.88 -17.87 -33.94
N ILE A 53 15.43 -16.61 -33.98
CA ILE A 53 16.22 -15.45 -33.51
C ILE A 53 15.46 -14.77 -32.38
N LEU A 54 16.07 -14.73 -31.19
CA LEU A 54 15.62 -13.92 -30.08
C LEU A 54 15.96 -12.45 -30.36
N VAL A 55 14.98 -11.57 -30.21
CA VAL A 55 15.16 -10.13 -30.35
C VAL A 55 14.97 -9.46 -29.01
N THR A 56 15.85 -8.52 -28.69
CA THR A 56 15.78 -7.74 -27.45
C THR A 56 15.08 -6.41 -27.73
N ASN A 57 13.99 -6.15 -27.02
CA ASN A 57 13.25 -4.89 -27.09
C ASN A 57 13.45 -4.08 -25.79
N ASN A 58 13.44 -2.76 -25.89
CA ASN A 58 13.46 -1.86 -24.74
C ASN A 58 12.04 -1.69 -24.17
N ILE A 59 11.91 -1.68 -22.85
CA ILE A 59 10.63 -1.41 -22.15
C ILE A 59 10.71 -0.19 -21.21
N THR A 60 11.77 0.60 -21.35
CA THR A 60 12.14 1.71 -20.45
C THR A 60 11.53 3.05 -20.84
N ASP A 61 11.02 3.19 -22.06
CA ASP A 61 10.83 4.50 -22.70
C ASP A 61 9.99 5.50 -21.88
N THR A 62 9.00 5.01 -21.12
CA THR A 62 8.13 5.85 -20.28
C THR A 62 8.71 6.23 -18.92
N ILE A 63 9.80 5.56 -18.50
CA ILE A 63 10.40 5.69 -17.16
C ILE A 63 11.89 6.07 -17.19
N GLN A 64 12.41 6.49 -18.36
CA GLN A 64 13.83 6.79 -18.53
C GLN A 64 14.40 7.78 -17.48
N PRO A 65 13.72 8.88 -17.10
CA PRO A 65 14.22 9.79 -16.07
C PRO A 65 14.41 9.14 -14.70
N ASP A 66 13.61 8.12 -14.39
CA ASP A 66 13.75 7.34 -13.16
C ASP A 66 14.92 6.36 -13.26
N CYS A 67 15.07 5.70 -14.41
CA CYS A 67 16.19 4.80 -14.67
C CYS A 67 17.56 5.51 -14.62
N ASP A 68 17.62 6.79 -14.95
CA ASP A 68 18.85 7.57 -14.87
C ASP A 68 19.40 7.69 -13.44
N LYS A 69 18.51 7.55 -12.44
CA LYS A 69 18.85 7.56 -11.01
C LYS A 69 19.39 6.21 -10.52
N LEU A 70 19.32 5.14 -11.32
CA LEU A 70 19.84 3.84 -10.90
C LEU A 70 21.35 3.89 -10.68
N ASN A 71 21.78 3.37 -9.53
CA ASN A 71 23.19 3.22 -9.22
C ASN A 71 23.75 1.96 -9.89
N LEU A 72 24.45 2.14 -11.00
CA LEU A 72 24.99 1.04 -11.80
C LEU A 72 26.00 0.18 -11.03
N SER A 73 26.76 0.74 -10.08
CA SER A 73 27.70 -0.04 -9.28
C SER A 73 27.02 -0.94 -8.25
N ALA A 74 25.77 -0.64 -7.89
CA ALA A 74 24.96 -1.46 -6.99
C ALA A 74 23.95 -2.36 -7.72
N LEU A 75 23.77 -2.18 -9.04
CA LEU A 75 22.73 -2.85 -9.83
C LEU A 75 22.86 -4.39 -9.82
N SER A 76 24.05 -4.93 -9.56
CA SER A 76 24.25 -6.37 -9.39
C SER A 76 23.51 -6.98 -8.19
N ARG A 77 23.00 -6.14 -7.28
CA ARG A 77 22.18 -6.54 -6.14
C ARG A 77 20.69 -6.56 -6.44
N ALA A 78 20.26 -6.03 -7.58
CA ALA A 78 18.85 -5.96 -7.93
C ALA A 78 18.21 -7.35 -7.93
N VAL A 79 16.94 -7.45 -7.55
CA VAL A 79 16.19 -8.71 -7.52
C VAL A 79 14.87 -8.55 -8.24
N GLY A 80 14.42 -9.61 -8.91
CA GLY A 80 13.22 -9.63 -9.72
C GLY A 80 12.31 -10.79 -9.32
N LEU A 81 11.00 -10.59 -9.44
CA LEU A 81 9.99 -11.61 -9.17
C LEU A 81 8.80 -11.44 -10.11
N ASP A 82 8.34 -12.55 -10.68
CA ASP A 82 7.06 -12.59 -11.39
C ASP A 82 5.89 -12.58 -10.39
N LEU A 83 4.89 -11.75 -10.65
CA LEU A 83 3.68 -11.52 -9.87
C LEU A 83 2.44 -11.60 -10.79
N ASP A 84 2.19 -12.76 -11.39
CA ASP A 84 0.95 -13.15 -12.06
C ASP A 84 0.40 -12.07 -13.02
N GLY A 85 1.13 -11.82 -14.10
CA GLY A 85 0.79 -10.74 -15.06
C GLY A 85 1.61 -9.47 -14.86
N ARG A 86 2.45 -9.43 -13.81
CA ARG A 86 3.33 -8.31 -13.47
C ARG A 86 4.71 -8.80 -13.09
N ILE A 87 5.69 -7.92 -13.15
CA ILE A 87 7.05 -8.19 -12.68
C ILE A 87 7.43 -7.11 -11.68
N ALA A 88 7.88 -7.51 -10.50
CA ALA A 88 8.45 -6.62 -9.51
C ALA A 88 9.97 -6.69 -9.57
N TRP A 89 10.63 -5.53 -9.56
CA TRP A 89 12.07 -5.41 -9.37
C TRP A 89 12.37 -4.55 -8.16
N CYS A 90 13.21 -5.03 -7.24
CA CYS A 90 13.82 -4.18 -6.23
C CYS A 90 15.18 -3.68 -6.72
N LEU A 91 15.37 -2.36 -6.73
CA LEU A 91 16.45 -1.68 -7.44
C LEU A 91 17.17 -0.68 -6.52
N PRO A 92 18.47 -0.42 -6.77
CA PRO A 92 19.23 0.61 -6.08
C PRO A 92 19.08 1.98 -6.78
N VAL A 93 18.05 2.72 -6.39
CA VAL A 93 17.72 4.04 -6.95
C VAL A 93 18.41 5.12 -6.12
N GLY A 94 19.46 5.73 -6.67
CA GLY A 94 20.27 6.76 -5.98
C GLY A 94 20.98 6.27 -4.72
N ALA A 95 21.08 4.95 -4.52
CA ALA A 95 21.58 4.32 -3.30
C ALA A 95 22.56 3.18 -3.60
N ASP A 96 23.35 2.76 -2.61
CA ASP A 96 24.33 1.65 -2.75
C ASP A 96 23.72 0.25 -2.53
N LYS A 97 22.43 0.22 -2.16
CA LYS A 97 21.63 -0.98 -1.89
C LYS A 97 20.24 -0.80 -2.48
N ASN A 98 19.52 -1.91 -2.66
CA ASN A 98 18.14 -1.87 -3.11
C ASN A 98 17.26 -1.11 -2.10
N ASN A 99 16.47 -0.17 -2.58
CA ASN A 99 15.64 0.71 -1.75
C ASN A 99 14.23 0.95 -2.30
N GLU A 100 13.99 0.63 -3.58
CA GLU A 100 12.69 0.80 -4.20
C GLU A 100 12.27 -0.44 -4.97
N ILE A 101 10.99 -0.83 -4.86
CA ILE A 101 10.35 -1.82 -5.71
C ILE A 101 9.57 -1.10 -6.83
N TRP A 102 9.83 -1.48 -8.07
CA TRP A 102 9.13 -1.01 -9.26
C TRP A 102 8.38 -2.18 -9.89
N ILE A 103 7.17 -1.93 -10.39
CA ILE A 103 6.30 -2.95 -10.95
C ILE A 103 6.02 -2.65 -12.41
N TYR A 104 6.22 -3.65 -13.27
CA TYR A 104 5.86 -3.64 -14.69
C TYR A 104 4.70 -4.59 -14.95
N ASP A 105 3.57 -4.06 -15.38
CA ASP A 105 2.37 -4.85 -15.69
C ASP A 105 2.35 -5.22 -17.18
N TYR A 106 2.90 -6.39 -17.52
CA TYR A 106 2.91 -6.88 -18.90
C TYR A 106 1.54 -7.37 -19.36
N SER A 107 0.61 -7.68 -18.45
CA SER A 107 -0.77 -8.03 -18.77
C SER A 107 -1.59 -6.81 -19.24
N ARG A 108 -1.16 -5.61 -18.86
CA ARG A 108 -1.80 -4.32 -19.21
C ARG A 108 -0.92 -3.44 -20.09
N ASN A 109 -0.41 -4.02 -21.18
CA ASN A 109 0.38 -3.32 -22.19
C ASN A 109 1.65 -2.62 -21.65
N GLY A 110 2.24 -3.14 -20.59
CA GLY A 110 3.52 -2.65 -20.06
C GLY A 110 3.41 -1.37 -19.24
N ALA A 111 2.32 -1.22 -18.48
CA ALA A 111 2.18 -0.10 -17.56
C ALA A 111 3.19 -0.21 -16.41
N TRP A 112 3.88 0.89 -16.11
CA TRP A 112 4.81 0.97 -14.99
C TRP A 112 4.14 1.59 -13.77
N THR A 113 4.28 0.94 -12.63
CA THR A 113 3.98 1.52 -11.31
C THR A 113 5.30 1.70 -10.59
N LEU A 114 5.69 2.96 -10.43
CA LEU A 114 6.97 3.29 -9.84
C LEU A 114 6.86 3.65 -8.36
N ARG A 115 7.98 3.37 -7.71
CA ARG A 115 8.45 3.80 -6.39
C ARG A 115 7.61 3.35 -5.21
N TRP A 116 7.69 2.05 -4.93
CA TRP A 116 7.40 1.56 -3.59
C TRP A 116 8.70 1.64 -2.78
N THR A 117 8.79 2.54 -1.81
CA THR A 117 9.99 2.78 -0.98
C THR A 117 10.23 1.64 0.03
N ILE A 118 10.47 0.45 -0.50
CA ILE A 118 10.68 -0.79 0.25
C ILE A 118 11.99 -1.40 -0.24
N SER A 119 12.92 -1.62 0.68
CA SER A 119 14.15 -2.35 0.40
C SER A 119 13.91 -3.85 0.42
N ALA A 120 14.39 -4.59 -0.57
CA ALA A 120 14.40 -6.03 -0.59
C ALA A 120 15.74 -6.56 -1.12
N ASP A 121 16.39 -7.41 -0.33
CA ASP A 121 17.61 -8.13 -0.70
C ASP A 121 17.29 -9.41 -1.48
N PHE A 122 16.08 -9.96 -1.31
CA PHE A 122 15.56 -11.12 -2.03
C PHE A 122 14.04 -11.08 -2.07
N MET A 123 13.42 -11.67 -3.11
CA MET A 123 11.96 -11.75 -3.26
C MET A 123 11.57 -13.13 -3.77
N TRP A 124 10.47 -13.69 -3.28
CA TRP A 124 9.93 -14.96 -3.77
C TRP A 124 8.41 -15.04 -3.60
N LYS A 125 7.81 -15.98 -4.33
CA LYS A 125 6.45 -16.45 -4.06
C LYS A 125 6.51 -17.86 -3.49
N TYR A 126 5.57 -18.20 -2.62
CA TYR A 126 5.30 -19.59 -2.29
C TYR A 126 3.79 -19.83 -2.20
N GLU A 127 3.38 -21.08 -2.40
CA GLU A 127 2.00 -21.53 -2.26
C GLU A 127 1.90 -22.38 -1.00
N ASP A 128 0.90 -22.12 -0.18
CA ASP A 128 0.70 -22.84 1.07
C ASP A 128 -0.35 -23.97 0.92
N SER A 129 -0.51 -24.77 1.97
CA SER A 129 -1.52 -25.85 1.99
C SER A 129 -2.96 -25.34 2.03
N SER A 130 -3.19 -24.03 2.21
CA SER A 130 -4.52 -23.41 2.17
C SER A 130 -4.93 -23.00 0.75
N GLY A 131 -4.02 -23.11 -0.22
CA GLY A 131 -4.22 -22.69 -1.60
C GLY A 131 -4.02 -21.19 -1.80
N ALA A 132 -3.31 -20.52 -0.88
CA ALA A 132 -2.95 -19.11 -0.99
C ALA A 132 -1.52 -18.95 -1.54
N THR A 133 -1.34 -17.96 -2.42
CA THR A 133 -0.02 -17.53 -2.89
C THR A 133 0.44 -16.34 -2.06
N HIS A 134 1.64 -16.45 -1.49
CA HIS A 134 2.26 -15.44 -0.64
C HIS A 134 3.41 -14.77 -1.37
N TRP A 135 3.51 -13.44 -1.27
CA TRP A 135 4.64 -12.67 -1.77
C TRP A 135 5.53 -12.24 -0.60
N CYS A 136 6.75 -12.78 -0.56
CA CYS A 136 7.70 -12.54 0.51
C CYS A 136 8.96 -11.84 0.03
N ILE A 137 9.58 -11.11 0.96
CA ILE A 137 10.84 -10.42 0.77
C ILE A 137 11.79 -10.66 1.95
N VAL A 138 13.09 -10.60 1.69
CA VAL A 138 14.09 -10.39 2.75
C VAL A 138 14.39 -8.89 2.80
N SER A 139 14.14 -8.26 3.94
CA SER A 139 14.45 -6.86 4.18
C SER A 139 15.07 -6.70 5.56
N LYS A 140 16.22 -6.02 5.66
CA LYS A 140 16.91 -5.76 6.94
C LYS A 140 17.10 -7.05 7.78
N ASN A 141 17.52 -8.14 7.13
CA ASN A 141 17.69 -9.48 7.72
C ASN A 141 16.42 -10.10 8.33
N ARG A 142 15.23 -9.64 7.91
CA ARG A 142 13.94 -10.23 8.29
C ARG A 142 13.19 -10.68 7.06
N ILE A 143 12.43 -11.76 7.20
CA ILE A 143 11.48 -12.21 6.20
C ILE A 143 10.17 -11.47 6.45
N LEU A 144 9.72 -10.70 5.46
CA LEU A 144 8.46 -9.98 5.49
C LEU A 144 7.55 -10.50 4.39
N GLU A 145 6.24 -10.45 4.61
CA GLU A 145 5.23 -10.85 3.66
C GLU A 145 4.32 -9.66 3.33
N PHE A 146 4.04 -9.47 2.04
CA PHE A 146 3.01 -8.54 1.60
C PHE A 146 1.63 -9.16 1.79
N ASN A 147 0.87 -8.61 2.74
CA ASN A 147 -0.48 -9.06 3.03
C ASN A 147 -1.46 -7.88 3.01
N LYS A 148 -2.55 -8.01 2.24
CA LYS A 148 -3.59 -6.97 2.14
C LYS A 148 -4.34 -6.72 3.45
N SER A 149 -4.31 -7.69 4.35
CA SER A 149 -4.96 -7.63 5.66
C SER A 149 -3.98 -7.27 6.78
N ALA A 150 -2.72 -6.95 6.47
CA ALA A 150 -1.75 -6.49 7.45
C ALA A 150 -2.21 -5.18 8.10
N LEU A 151 -2.00 -5.06 9.42
CA LEU A 151 -2.33 -3.87 10.20
C LEU A 151 -1.08 -3.10 10.67
N ASP A 152 0.09 -3.65 10.40
CA ASP A 152 1.38 -3.07 10.72
C ASP A 152 2.43 -3.44 9.66
N ASP A 153 3.52 -2.68 9.66
CA ASP A 153 4.77 -2.99 8.98
C ASP A 153 5.80 -3.38 10.04
N ASP A 154 6.07 -4.69 10.15
CA ASP A 154 7.12 -5.23 11.02
C ASP A 154 6.95 -4.78 12.49
N GLY A 155 5.71 -4.86 12.98
CA GLY A 155 5.33 -4.46 14.34
C GLY A 155 5.04 -2.97 14.52
N THR A 156 5.29 -2.13 13.51
CA THR A 156 4.95 -0.70 13.53
C THR A 156 3.58 -0.48 12.89
N PRO A 157 2.54 -0.07 13.63
CA PRO A 157 1.21 0.09 13.07
C PRO A 157 1.15 1.09 11.92
N PHE A 158 0.27 0.83 10.95
CA PHE A 158 0.02 1.79 9.88
C PHE A 158 -0.69 3.02 10.42
N ARG A 159 -0.11 4.19 10.17
CA ARG A 159 -0.80 5.46 10.40
C ARG A 159 -1.81 5.71 9.29
N THR A 160 -3.08 5.86 9.64
CA THR A 160 -4.13 6.19 8.66
C THR A 160 -4.80 7.51 8.99
N ARG A 161 -5.23 8.22 7.95
CA ARG A 161 -5.97 9.47 8.05
C ARG A 161 -7.02 9.53 6.95
N LEU A 162 -8.26 9.70 7.35
CA LEU A 162 -9.40 9.97 6.48
C LEU A 162 -10.03 11.28 6.94
N SER A 163 -9.85 12.33 6.16
CA SER A 163 -10.48 13.62 6.41
C SER A 163 -11.64 13.81 5.44
N LEU A 164 -12.81 14.15 5.97
CA LEU A 164 -13.97 14.49 5.16
C LEU A 164 -13.87 15.96 4.71
N PRO A 165 -14.53 16.34 3.61
CA PRO A 165 -14.69 17.74 3.25
C PRO A 165 -15.36 18.51 4.39
N GLY A 166 -14.99 19.78 4.55
CA GLY A 166 -15.69 20.67 5.45
C GLY A 166 -17.12 20.90 4.97
N VAL A 167 -18.06 20.89 5.91
CA VAL A 167 -19.47 21.19 5.69
C VAL A 167 -19.71 22.65 6.05
N THR A 168 -20.29 23.39 5.10
CA THR A 168 -20.78 24.75 5.30
C THR A 168 -22.31 24.73 5.36
N PHE A 169 -22.89 25.76 5.97
CA PHE A 169 -24.34 25.82 6.19
C PHE A 169 -25.09 26.64 5.15
N ASP A 170 -24.34 27.30 4.27
CA ASP A 170 -24.80 27.99 3.08
C ASP A 170 -23.71 28.02 1.99
N ASP A 171 -24.02 28.65 0.87
CA ASP A 171 -23.11 28.81 -0.26
C ASP A 171 -21.98 29.83 0.01
N SER A 172 -22.19 30.76 0.95
CA SER A 172 -21.17 31.77 1.29
C SER A 172 -20.10 31.26 2.25
N ALA A 173 -20.37 30.14 2.94
CA ALA A 173 -19.55 29.60 4.02
C ALA A 173 -19.44 30.51 5.26
N LEU A 174 -20.24 31.59 5.33
CA LEU A 174 -20.25 32.52 6.44
C LEU A 174 -21.43 32.28 7.39
N GLN A 175 -22.51 31.66 6.90
CA GLN A 175 -23.71 31.43 7.69
C GLN A 175 -23.40 30.50 8.87
N MET A 176 -23.73 30.95 10.07
CA MET A 176 -23.47 30.18 11.28
C MET A 176 -24.59 29.19 11.62
N ALA A 177 -24.22 28.06 12.23
CA ALA A 177 -25.12 27.06 12.76
C ALA A 177 -24.68 26.60 14.15
N SER A 178 -25.64 26.37 15.03
CA SER A 178 -25.41 25.68 16.30
C SER A 178 -25.36 24.18 16.04
N ILE A 179 -24.21 23.57 16.34
CA ILE A 179 -23.96 22.14 16.17
C ILE A 179 -24.04 21.45 17.51
N ASP A 180 -25.01 20.56 17.64
CA ASP A 180 -25.25 19.81 18.87
C ASP A 180 -24.31 18.60 18.93
N MET A 181 -24.38 17.73 17.92
CA MET A 181 -23.59 16.51 17.90
C MET A 181 -23.24 16.03 16.49
N VAL A 182 -22.14 15.28 16.43
CA VAL A 182 -21.73 14.51 15.26
C VAL A 182 -21.86 13.03 15.59
N ARG A 183 -22.51 12.29 14.70
CA ARG A 183 -22.71 10.83 14.80
C ARG A 183 -22.06 10.15 13.62
N TRP A 184 -21.55 8.95 13.82
CA TRP A 184 -20.97 8.16 12.75
C TRP A 184 -21.23 6.67 12.95
N LEU A 185 -21.14 5.93 11.85
CA LEU A 185 -21.28 4.49 11.82
C LEU A 185 -20.02 3.87 11.24
N LEU A 186 -19.28 3.13 12.08
CA LEU A 186 -18.15 2.33 11.64
C LEU A 186 -18.58 0.87 11.43
N LEU A 187 -18.02 0.23 10.42
CA LEU A 187 -18.19 -1.19 10.14
C LEU A 187 -16.93 -1.94 10.52
N ARG A 188 -17.10 -3.05 11.25
CA ARG A 188 -16.01 -3.94 11.68
C ARG A 188 -14.80 -3.19 12.29
N PRO A 189 -15.00 -2.20 13.19
CA PRO A 189 -13.87 -1.46 13.73
C PRO A 189 -13.03 -2.34 14.65
N LEU A 190 -11.72 -2.26 14.48
CA LEU A 190 -10.68 -2.90 15.27
C LEU A 190 -9.62 -1.86 15.61
N GLY A 191 -8.97 -1.98 16.77
CA GLY A 191 -7.92 -1.07 17.22
C GLY A 191 -8.46 0.26 17.73
N GLU A 192 -7.56 1.11 18.24
CA GLU A 192 -7.92 2.46 18.68
C GLU A 192 -8.08 3.40 17.47
N ILE A 193 -9.24 4.04 17.38
CA ILE A 193 -9.59 5.00 16.32
C ILE A 193 -9.91 6.34 16.95
N SER A 194 -9.23 7.40 16.50
CA SER A 194 -9.49 8.76 16.95
C SER A 194 -10.36 9.49 15.93
N VAL A 195 -11.45 10.09 16.39
CA VAL A 195 -12.32 10.97 15.62
C VAL A 195 -12.07 12.39 16.10
N ASN A 196 -11.50 13.21 15.22
CA ASN A 196 -11.21 14.61 15.48
C ASN A 196 -12.25 15.47 14.77
N ILE A 197 -12.88 16.37 15.52
CA ILE A 197 -13.87 17.30 15.00
C ILE A 197 -13.26 18.69 15.04
N TYR A 198 -13.22 19.33 13.89
CA TYR A 198 -12.71 20.68 13.72
C TYR A 198 -13.83 21.61 13.26
N GLY A 199 -13.66 22.90 13.49
CA GLY A 199 -14.57 23.90 12.97
C GLY A 199 -14.03 25.31 13.06
N ILE A 200 -14.78 26.23 12.48
CA ILE A 200 -14.50 27.67 12.51
C ILE A 200 -15.65 28.32 13.27
N GLY A 201 -15.31 29.01 14.37
CA GLY A 201 -16.26 29.75 15.21
C GLY A 201 -16.48 31.18 14.72
N GLU A 202 -17.26 31.95 15.49
CA GLU A 202 -17.64 33.34 15.18
C GLU A 202 -16.43 34.26 15.03
N ASP A 203 -15.54 34.23 16.02
CA ASP A 203 -14.37 35.11 16.12
C ASP A 203 -13.09 34.49 15.52
N ASN A 204 -13.19 33.28 14.98
CA ASN A 204 -12.01 32.51 14.56
C ASN A 204 -11.80 32.65 13.05
N GLU A 205 -10.60 33.03 12.63
CA GLU A 205 -10.21 33.02 11.22
C GLU A 205 -9.66 31.65 10.77
N GLU A 206 -9.26 30.80 11.73
CA GLU A 206 -8.65 29.50 11.48
C GLU A 206 -9.53 28.34 11.96
N THR A 207 -9.43 27.21 11.24
CA THR A 207 -10.04 25.95 11.65
C THR A 207 -9.37 25.42 12.91
N ALA A 208 -10.12 25.36 14.01
CA ALA A 208 -9.65 24.87 15.30
C ALA A 208 -10.16 23.45 15.58
N LEU A 209 -9.38 22.66 16.34
CA LEU A 209 -9.85 21.39 16.89
C LEU A 209 -10.83 21.68 18.03
N LEU A 210 -12.06 21.21 17.90
CA LEU A 210 -13.12 21.42 18.88
C LEU A 210 -13.14 20.28 19.91
N THR A 211 -13.09 19.04 19.43
CA THR A 211 -13.09 17.86 20.30
C THR A 211 -12.46 16.65 19.61
N THR A 212 -11.99 15.71 20.42
CA THR A 212 -11.48 14.41 19.97
C THR A 212 -12.18 13.30 20.73
N ARG A 213 -12.75 12.35 19.99
CA ARG A 213 -13.31 11.11 20.54
C ARG A 213 -12.44 9.92 20.18
N LYS A 214 -11.92 9.24 21.21
CA LYS A 214 -11.29 7.93 21.05
C LYS A 214 -12.32 6.80 21.11
N ILE A 215 -12.24 5.90 20.14
CA ILE A 215 -13.06 4.70 20.03
C ILE A 215 -12.16 3.49 20.26
N THR A 216 -12.48 2.71 21.28
CA THR A 216 -11.87 1.40 21.55
C THR A 216 -12.96 0.35 21.37
N PRO A 217 -13.05 -0.30 20.19
CA PRO A 217 -14.07 -1.30 19.92
C PRO A 217 -13.98 -2.45 20.91
N ALA A 218 -15.08 -2.74 21.61
CA ALA A 218 -15.17 -3.94 22.43
C ALA A 218 -15.13 -5.18 21.52
N ILE A 219 -14.16 -6.06 21.80
CA ILE A 219 -14.13 -7.41 21.23
C ILE A 219 -15.16 -8.28 21.95
N SER A 220 -16.08 -8.90 21.20
CA SER A 220 -16.95 -9.93 21.76
C SER A 220 -16.23 -11.27 21.64
N ALA A 221 -16.02 -11.92 22.77
CA ALA A 221 -15.51 -13.26 22.82
C ALA A 221 -16.68 -14.24 22.56
N THR A 222 -16.43 -15.24 21.71
CA THR A 222 -17.46 -16.21 21.28
C THR A 222 -16.91 -17.61 21.51
N GLY A 223 -17.18 -18.15 22.69
CA GLY A 223 -16.80 -19.50 23.09
C GLY A 223 -17.79 -20.07 24.10
N TRP A 224 -17.95 -21.41 24.10
CA TRP A 224 -18.85 -22.12 25.02
C TRP A 224 -18.28 -22.23 26.45
N ASP A 225 -17.05 -21.78 26.67
CA ASP A 225 -16.29 -21.87 27.94
C ASP A 225 -15.47 -20.59 28.21
N ASP A 226 -16.04 -19.44 27.81
CA ASP A 226 -15.38 -18.13 27.81
C ASP A 226 -15.56 -17.35 29.12
N THR A 227 -16.26 -17.94 30.08
CA THR A 227 -16.42 -17.44 31.44
C THR A 227 -15.92 -18.55 32.35
N GLU A 228 -14.88 -18.31 33.17
CA GLU A 228 -14.31 -19.30 34.10
C GLU A 228 -15.44 -19.99 34.89
N TRP A 229 -15.91 -21.14 34.41
CA TRP A 229 -16.96 -21.91 35.08
C TRP A 229 -16.38 -22.88 36.10
N SER A 230 -15.06 -23.03 36.14
CA SER A 230 -14.36 -23.94 37.03
C SER A 230 -12.90 -23.55 37.20
N THR A 231 -12.38 -23.66 38.41
CA THR A 231 -10.94 -23.56 38.73
C THR A 231 -10.31 -24.94 38.93
N MET A 232 -10.81 -25.98 38.27
CA MET A 232 -10.36 -27.36 38.49
C MET A 232 -9.03 -27.68 37.81
N GLU A 233 -8.18 -28.40 38.54
CA GLU A 233 -6.78 -28.76 38.20
C GLU A 233 -6.63 -29.70 36.97
N TRP A 234 -7.74 -30.19 36.40
CA TRP A 234 -7.79 -31.12 35.27
C TRP A 234 -8.36 -30.52 33.98
N ASP A 235 -8.37 -29.20 33.85
CA ASP A 235 -8.85 -28.54 32.64
C ASP A 235 -7.80 -28.57 31.51
N TYR A 236 -8.25 -28.71 30.27
CA TYR A 236 -7.39 -28.65 29.09
C TYR A 236 -7.03 -27.19 28.82
N PRO A 237 -5.81 -26.87 28.31
CA PRO A 237 -5.47 -25.49 27.99
C PRO A 237 -6.49 -24.93 26.99
N LEU A 238 -7.26 -23.94 27.44
CA LEU A 238 -8.30 -23.28 26.68
C LEU A 238 -7.75 -22.81 25.33
N LYS A 239 -8.39 -23.22 24.24
CA LYS A 239 -8.11 -22.62 22.93
C LYS A 239 -8.52 -21.16 23.02
N ALA A 240 -7.58 -20.25 22.80
CA ALA A 240 -7.84 -18.81 22.88
C ALA A 240 -9.10 -18.43 22.10
N SER A 241 -10.00 -17.70 22.76
CA SER A 241 -11.27 -17.24 22.20
C SER A 241 -11.01 -16.48 20.88
N THR A 242 -11.82 -16.76 19.86
CA THR A 242 -11.79 -15.96 18.63
C THR A 242 -12.54 -14.66 18.88
N SER A 243 -11.82 -13.60 19.22
CA SER A 243 -12.40 -12.26 19.31
C SER A 243 -12.86 -11.78 17.93
N ARG A 244 -14.12 -11.38 17.80
CA ARG A 244 -14.61 -10.70 16.59
C ARG A 244 -14.87 -9.22 16.87
N ALA A 245 -14.47 -8.36 15.94
CA ALA A 245 -14.90 -6.97 15.92
C ALA A 245 -16.43 -6.90 15.79
N LYS A 246 -17.06 -5.93 16.47
CA LYS A 246 -18.49 -5.66 16.29
C LYS A 246 -18.78 -5.39 14.81
N GLY A 247 -19.85 -5.97 14.27
CA GLY A 247 -20.20 -5.81 12.86
C GLY A 247 -20.46 -4.34 12.48
N GLN A 248 -21.15 -3.61 13.35
CA GLN A 248 -21.41 -2.17 13.24
C GLN A 248 -21.25 -1.52 14.61
N LEU A 249 -20.70 -0.30 14.64
CA LEU A 249 -20.55 0.50 15.84
C LEU A 249 -21.04 1.93 15.57
N PRO A 250 -22.31 2.24 15.90
CA PRO A 250 -22.76 3.62 15.96
C PRO A 250 -22.10 4.30 17.16
N SER A 251 -21.61 5.52 16.96
CA SER A 251 -21.01 6.33 18.02
C SER A 251 -21.23 7.81 17.73
N ASN A 252 -21.04 8.64 18.75
CA ASN A 252 -21.30 10.07 18.69
C ASN A 252 -20.32 10.84 19.56
N GLU A 253 -20.21 12.12 19.26
CA GLU A 253 -19.56 13.11 20.10
C GLU A 253 -20.38 14.40 20.07
N GLU A 254 -20.57 14.99 21.24
CA GLU A 254 -21.20 16.31 21.39
C GLU A 254 -20.18 17.38 21.03
N VAL A 255 -20.62 18.36 20.24
CA VAL A 255 -19.79 19.51 19.86
C VAL A 255 -20.21 20.71 20.70
N GLY A 256 -21.50 21.05 20.68
CA GLY A 256 -22.08 22.09 21.52
C GLY A 256 -21.67 23.51 21.15
N GLU A 257 -21.19 23.76 19.93
CA GLU A 257 -20.61 25.03 19.50
C GLU A 257 -21.37 25.66 18.32
N ILE A 258 -21.24 26.97 18.16
CA ILE A 258 -21.74 27.71 16.98
C ILE A 258 -20.60 27.87 15.99
N LEU A 259 -20.80 27.38 14.77
CA LEU A 259 -19.75 27.28 13.76
C LEU A 259 -20.24 27.75 12.40
N SER A 260 -19.35 28.31 11.58
CA SER A 260 -19.60 28.57 10.15
C SER A 260 -19.21 27.38 9.27
N GLN A 261 -18.22 26.60 9.72
CA GLN A 261 -17.75 25.39 9.05
C GLN A 261 -17.45 24.29 10.05
N LEU A 262 -17.72 23.04 9.67
CA LEU A 262 -17.40 21.83 10.44
C LEU A 262 -16.64 20.82 9.58
N GLN A 263 -15.59 20.22 10.12
CA GLN A 263 -14.85 19.14 9.48
C GLN A 263 -14.66 17.95 10.43
N VAL A 264 -14.78 16.74 9.90
CA VAL A 264 -14.60 15.50 10.67
C VAL A 264 -13.46 14.70 10.06
N GLU A 265 -12.58 14.21 10.92
CA GLU A 265 -11.43 13.41 10.55
C GLU A 265 -11.35 12.14 11.41
N PHE A 266 -11.05 11.03 10.75
CA PHE A 266 -10.74 9.75 11.39
C PHE A 266 -9.25 9.48 11.24
N SER A 267 -8.58 9.15 12.33
CA SER A 267 -7.15 8.83 12.34
C SER A 267 -6.83 7.64 13.24
N THR A 268 -5.79 6.90 12.87
CA THR A 268 -5.29 5.77 13.66
C THR A 268 -3.77 5.79 13.71
N ASP A 269 -3.21 5.56 14.89
CA ASP A 269 -1.79 5.30 15.12
C ASP A 269 -1.56 3.90 15.75
N SER A 270 -2.60 3.05 15.72
CA SER A 270 -2.60 1.69 16.28
C SER A 270 -2.91 0.65 15.20
N ARG A 271 -2.81 -0.65 15.55
CA ARG A 271 -3.20 -1.78 14.68
C ARG A 271 -4.71 -1.76 14.46
N ALA A 272 -5.16 -0.90 13.57
CA ALA A 272 -6.56 -0.58 13.40
C ALA A 272 -7.06 -0.90 12.00
N SER A 273 -8.32 -1.30 11.92
CA SER A 273 -9.03 -1.55 10.67
C SER A 273 -10.47 -1.14 10.85
N TYR A 274 -11.01 -0.39 9.90
CA TYR A 274 -12.39 0.07 9.94
C TYR A 274 -12.84 0.47 8.54
N ALA A 275 -14.15 0.45 8.32
CA ALA A 275 -14.75 1.14 7.18
C ALA A 275 -15.75 2.17 7.70
N LEU A 276 -15.68 3.40 7.18
CA LEU A 276 -16.68 4.42 7.45
C LEU A 276 -17.90 4.18 6.57
N ASN A 277 -19.07 4.02 7.19
CA ASN A 277 -20.33 3.88 6.45
C ASN A 277 -21.00 5.24 6.25
N SER A 278 -21.19 6.01 7.33
CA SER A 278 -21.93 7.27 7.31
C SER A 278 -21.50 8.19 8.45
N VAL A 279 -21.66 9.49 8.22
CA VAL A 279 -21.52 10.56 9.19
C VAL A 279 -22.78 11.42 9.13
N PHE A 280 -23.32 11.75 10.29
CA PHE A 280 -24.51 12.58 10.45
C PHE A 280 -24.19 13.74 11.37
N ILE A 281 -24.52 14.95 10.93
CA ILE A 281 -24.37 16.17 11.71
C ILE A 281 -25.76 16.57 12.18
N THR A 282 -25.92 16.84 13.47
CA THR A 282 -27.17 17.31 14.05
C THR A 282 -26.94 18.71 14.59
N GLY A 283 -27.75 19.65 14.12
CA GLY A 283 -27.63 21.06 14.47
C GLY A 283 -28.72 21.88 13.78
N LYS A 284 -28.66 23.19 13.98
CA LYS A 284 -29.61 24.14 13.43
C LYS A 284 -28.88 25.39 12.93
N VAL A 285 -29.14 25.75 11.68
CA VAL A 285 -28.70 27.03 11.12
C VAL A 285 -29.37 28.18 11.87
N ILE A 286 -28.60 29.21 12.21
CA ILE A 286 -29.08 30.40 12.95
C ILE A 286 -29.30 31.53 11.95
N PRO A 287 -30.55 31.79 11.50
CA PRO A 287 -30.76 32.75 10.43
C PRO A 287 -30.28 34.15 10.82
N GLY A 288 -29.49 34.78 9.95
CA GLY A 288 -29.01 36.15 10.14
C GLY A 288 -27.83 36.31 11.10
N LEU A 289 -27.17 35.20 11.48
CA LEU A 289 -25.87 35.23 12.14
C LEU A 289 -24.80 34.77 11.14
N TYR A 290 -23.86 35.66 10.83
CA TYR A 290 -22.73 35.37 9.97
C TYR A 290 -21.42 35.47 10.74
N GLN A 291 -20.43 34.71 10.29
CA GLN A 291 -19.08 34.80 10.83
C GLN A 291 -18.52 36.22 10.66
N GLY A 292 -18.06 36.83 11.75
CA GLY A 292 -17.56 38.20 11.78
C GLY A 292 -18.64 39.28 11.93
N ASP A 293 -19.90 38.91 12.20
CA ASP A 293 -20.91 39.86 12.68
C ASP A 293 -20.65 40.17 14.18
N ASP A 294 -20.40 41.44 14.52
CA ASP A 294 -20.32 41.96 15.90
C ASP A 294 -21.71 42.28 16.50
#